data_AF-A0A357D5Z9-F1
#
_entry.id   AF-A0A357D5Z9-F1
#
_cell.length_a   1.000
_cell.length_b   1.000
_cell.length_c   1.000
_cell.angle_alpha   90.00
_cell.angle_beta   90.00
_cell.angle_gamma   90.00
#
_symmetry.space_group_name_H-M   'P 1'
#
loop_
_entity.id
_entity.type
_entity.pdbx_description
1 polymer ?
#
loop_
_entity_poly.entity_id
_entity_poly.type
_entity_poly.pdbx_seq_one_letter_code
_entity_poly.pdbx_strand_id
1 'polypeptide(L)'
;PFFEHLFGLTSPLSLLELANPNLPLLKRLLIEAPGTYHHSILVGNLAEAAADAIGADSLLVRVGAYYHDVGKLRRPYFFVENQITNDNPHEKL
;
A
#
# COMPACT_ATOMS: atom_id res chain seq x y z
N PRO A 1 -16.53 8.99 12.37
CA PRO A 1 -15.17 9.56 12.46
C PRO A 1 -14.63 9.74 13.90
N PHE A 2 -15.23 10.58 14.76
CA PHE A 2 -14.61 10.93 16.06
C PHE A 2 -14.57 9.76 17.08
N PHE A 3 -15.62 8.95 17.15
CA PHE A 3 -15.67 7.79 18.05
C PHE A 3 -14.79 6.62 17.58
N GLU A 4 -14.67 6.39 16.26
CA GLU A 4 -13.82 5.32 15.70
C GLU A 4 -12.33 5.55 16.02
N HIS A 5 -11.87 6.80 15.92
CA HIS A 5 -10.50 7.17 16.25
C HIS A 5 -10.20 7.00 17.75
N LEU A 6 -11.20 7.20 18.62
CA LEU A 6 -11.08 7.04 20.06
C LEU A 6 -11.06 5.56 20.49
N PHE A 7 -11.73 4.69 19.74
CA PHE A 7 -11.83 3.25 20.06
C PHE A 7 -10.92 2.35 19.20
N GLY A 8 -10.16 2.91 18.25
CA GLY A 8 -9.26 2.14 17.37
C GLY A 8 -9.99 1.14 16.46
N LEU A 9 -11.29 1.35 16.23
CA LEU A 9 -12.12 0.45 15.43
C LEU A 9 -12.00 0.84 13.97
N THR A 10 -11.42 -0.05 13.16
CA THR A 10 -11.39 0.09 11.71
C THR A 10 -12.77 -0.22 11.15
N SER A 11 -13.49 0.79 10.68
CA SER A 11 -14.78 0.61 10.02
C SER A 11 -14.64 0.56 8.50
N PRO A 12 -15.63 0.00 7.77
CA PRO A 12 -15.66 0.05 6.31
C PRO A 12 -15.57 1.47 5.76
N LEU A 13 -16.15 2.46 6.45
CA LEU A 13 -16.04 3.86 6.05
C LEU A 13 -14.58 4.37 6.17
N SER A 14 -13.91 4.08 7.29
CA SER A 14 -12.49 4.43 7.46
C SER A 14 -11.60 3.75 6.42
N LEU A 15 -11.91 2.50 6.04
CA LEU A 15 -11.19 1.80 4.98
C LEU A 15 -11.38 2.46 3.62
N LEU A 16 -12.62 2.88 3.29
CA LEU A 16 -12.89 3.61 2.05
C LEU A 16 -12.18 4.97 2.01
N GLU A 17 -12.08 5.68 3.15
CA GLU A 17 -11.28 6.90 3.26
C GLU A 17 -9.79 6.61 3.01
N LEU A 18 -9.25 5.56 3.62
CA LEU A 18 -7.87 5.10 3.43
C LEU A 18 -7.59 4.61 2.01
N ALA A 19 -8.60 4.15 1.27
CA ALA A 19 -8.45 3.78 -0.14
C ALA A 19 -8.23 4.98 -1.07
N ASN A 20 -8.40 6.22 -0.61
CA ASN A 20 -8.23 7.42 -1.42
C ASN A 20 -6.73 7.67 -1.72
N PRO A 21 -6.28 7.59 -2.98
CA PRO A 21 -4.87 7.75 -3.35
C PRO A 21 -4.34 9.17 -3.11
N ASN A 22 -5.21 10.15 -2.90
CA ASN A 22 -4.81 11.53 -2.60
C ASN A 22 -4.38 11.73 -1.15
N LEU A 23 -4.56 10.74 -0.26
CA LEU A 23 -4.06 10.82 1.09
C LEU A 23 -2.53 10.94 1.11
N PRO A 24 -1.95 11.68 2.08
CA PRO A 24 -0.54 12.03 2.07
C PRO A 24 0.42 10.86 1.86
N LEU A 25 0.20 9.72 2.53
CA LEU A 25 1.11 8.56 2.40
C LEU A 25 1.03 7.88 1.03
N LEU A 26 -0.16 7.65 0.48
CA LEU A 26 -0.30 7.04 -0.85
C LEU A 26 0.16 7.98 -1.96
N LYS A 27 -0.10 9.27 -1.82
CA LYS A 27 0.44 10.30 -2.73
C LYS A 27 1.97 10.33 -2.71
N ARG A 28 2.57 10.22 -1.53
CA ARG A 28 4.03 10.10 -1.40
C ARG A 28 4.54 8.82 -2.04
N LEU A 29 3.88 7.68 -1.82
CA LEU A 29 4.27 6.41 -2.44
C LEU A 29 4.24 6.52 -3.97
N LEU A 30 3.19 7.12 -4.54
CA LEU A 30 3.08 7.36 -5.98
C LEU A 30 4.21 8.23 -6.54
N ILE A 31 4.64 9.28 -5.82
CA ILE A 31 5.63 10.24 -6.31
C ILE A 31 7.07 9.80 -6.02
N GLU A 32 7.34 9.29 -4.82
CA GLU A 32 8.69 8.97 -4.32
C GLU A 32 9.09 7.51 -4.62
N ALA A 33 8.13 6.59 -4.73
CA ALA A 33 8.35 5.16 -4.94
C ALA A 33 7.30 4.55 -5.91
N PRO A 34 7.22 5.04 -7.17
CA PRO A 34 6.14 4.72 -8.10
C PRO A 34 6.04 3.22 -8.40
N GLY A 35 7.17 2.50 -8.46
CA GLY A 35 7.19 1.06 -8.64
C GLY A 35 6.51 0.32 -7.49
N THR A 36 6.83 0.70 -6.25
CA THR A 36 6.16 0.18 -5.07
C THR A 36 4.66 0.54 -5.06
N TYR A 37 4.28 1.75 -5.46
CA TYR A 37 2.86 2.12 -5.56
C TYR A 37 2.11 1.20 -6.53
N HIS A 38 2.62 1.02 -7.76
CA HIS A 38 1.98 0.14 -8.75
C HIS A 38 1.95 -1.31 -8.30
N HIS A 39 3.02 -1.79 -7.67
CA HIS A 39 3.06 -3.11 -7.04
C HIS A 39 1.95 -3.28 -6.01
N SER A 40 1.81 -2.34 -5.07
CA SER A 40 0.78 -2.39 -4.02
C SER A 40 -0.64 -2.38 -4.56
N ILE A 41 -0.92 -1.62 -5.63
CA ILE A 41 -2.24 -1.63 -6.29
C ILE A 41 -2.53 -2.99 -6.93
N LEU A 42 -1.56 -3.58 -7.64
CA LEU A 42 -1.71 -4.89 -8.26
C LEU A 42 -1.91 -6.00 -7.22
N VAL A 43 -1.12 -5.98 -6.14
CA VAL A 43 -1.28 -6.90 -5.00
C VAL A 43 -2.66 -6.72 -4.37
N GLY A 44 -3.11 -5.47 -4.18
CA GLY A 44 -4.43 -5.19 -3.63
C GLY A 44 -5.57 -5.80 -4.44
N ASN A 45 -5.53 -5.68 -5.77
CA ASN A 45 -6.54 -6.26 -6.66
C ASN A 45 -6.56 -7.80 -6.59
N LEU A 46 -5.38 -8.44 -6.58
CA LEU A 46 -5.27 -9.90 -6.49
C LEU A 46 -5.73 -10.41 -5.12
N ALA A 47 -5.34 -9.72 -4.06
CA ALA A 47 -5.67 -10.10 -2.69
C ALA A 47 -7.16 -9.86 -2.37
N GLU A 48 -7.77 -8.79 -2.90
CA GLU A 48 -9.22 -8.54 -2.82
C GLU A 48 -10.00 -9.72 -3.42
N ALA A 49 -9.67 -10.12 -4.65
CA ALA A 49 -10.33 -11.24 -5.33
C ALA A 49 -10.17 -12.58 -4.58
N ALA A 50 -8.99 -12.82 -4.01
CA ALA A 50 -8.74 -14.01 -3.20
C ALA A 50 -9.53 -14.00 -1.89
N ALA A 51 -9.61 -12.85 -1.22
CA ALA A 51 -10.37 -12.67 0.02
C ALA A 51 -11.88 -12.87 -0.22
N ASP A 52 -12.41 -12.29 -1.30
CA ASP A 52 -13.82 -12.47 -1.71
C ASP A 52 -14.14 -13.95 -1.95
N ALA A 53 -13.26 -14.69 -2.63
CA ALA A 53 -13.48 -16.10 -2.97
C ALA A 53 -13.59 -17.01 -1.74
N ILE A 54 -13.03 -16.62 -0.60
CA ILE A 54 -13.07 -17.40 0.66
C ILE A 54 -14.00 -16.78 1.72
N GLY A 55 -14.71 -15.71 1.40
CA GLY A 55 -15.60 -15.01 2.34
C GLY A 55 -14.87 -14.21 3.43
N ALA A 56 -13.64 -13.77 3.18
CA ALA A 56 -12.90 -12.85 4.06
C ALA A 56 -13.24 -11.38 3.78
N ASP A 57 -12.77 -10.46 4.63
CA ASP A 57 -12.96 -9.01 4.44
C ASP A 57 -12.04 -8.48 3.32
N SER A 58 -12.58 -8.43 2.11
CA SER A 58 -11.85 -8.02 0.90
C SER A 58 -11.49 -6.53 0.87
N LEU A 59 -12.32 -5.67 1.47
CA LEU A 59 -12.03 -4.24 1.57
C LEU A 59 -10.82 -3.99 2.48
N LEU A 60 -10.78 -4.64 3.65
CA LEU A 60 -9.65 -4.57 4.56
C LEU A 60 -8.37 -5.08 3.88
N VAL A 61 -8.45 -6.20 3.18
CA VAL A 61 -7.30 -6.79 2.48
C VAL A 61 -6.77 -5.86 1.38
N ARG A 62 -7.66 -5.29 0.55
CA ARG A 62 -7.24 -4.35 -0.50
C ARG A 62 -6.56 -3.12 0.08
N VAL A 63 -7.17 -2.49 1.07
CA VAL A 63 -6.62 -1.28 1.69
C VAL A 63 -5.34 -1.60 2.44
N GLY A 64 -5.26 -2.73 3.13
CA GLY A 64 -4.02 -3.21 3.76
C GLY A 64 -2.88 -3.34 2.75
N ALA A 65 -3.15 -3.90 1.58
CA ALA A 65 -2.17 -4.02 0.51
C ALA A 65 -1.65 -2.65 0.02
N TYR A 66 -2.47 -1.60 -0.02
CA TYR A 66 -2.03 -0.27 -0.42
C TYR A 66 -0.92 0.29 0.48
N TYR A 67 -0.93 -0.07 1.76
CA TYR A 67 0.00 0.46 2.77
C TYR A 67 1.09 -0.53 3.21
N HIS A 68 0.99 -1.82 2.86
CA HIS A 68 1.87 -2.86 3.40
C HIS A 68 3.37 -2.56 3.20
N ASP A 69 3.70 -1.91 2.09
CA ASP A 69 5.06 -1.56 1.69
C ASP A 69 5.41 -0.07 1.87
N VAL A 70 4.59 0.70 2.60
CA VAL A 70 4.82 2.15 2.80
C VAL A 70 6.18 2.48 3.42
N GLY A 71 6.77 1.53 4.16
CA GLY A 71 8.12 1.65 4.72
C GLY A 71 9.22 1.83 3.66
N LYS A 72 8.99 1.40 2.42
CA LYS A 72 9.94 1.56 1.30
C LYS A 72 10.21 3.02 0.96
N LEU A 73 9.32 3.94 1.33
CA LEU A 73 9.52 5.40 1.24
C LEU A 73 10.83 5.87 1.87
N ARG A 74 11.36 5.17 2.87
CA ARG A 74 12.61 5.56 3.53
C ARG A 74 13.83 5.47 2.60
N ARG A 75 13.87 4.48 1.71
CA ARG A 75 14.97 4.25 0.75
C ARG A 75 14.43 3.59 -0.54
N PRO A 76 13.63 4.30 -1.37
CA PRO A 76 12.94 3.69 -2.50
C PRO A 76 13.86 2.94 -3.46
N TYR A 77 15.02 3.54 -3.80
CA TYR A 77 16.02 3.00 -4.72
C TYR A 77 16.62 1.63 -4.29
N PHE A 78 16.49 1.25 -3.02
CA PHE A 78 16.97 -0.05 -2.53
C PHE A 78 16.02 -1.21 -2.88
N PHE A 79 14.87 -0.93 -3.49
CA PHE A 79 13.88 -1.94 -3.87
C PHE A 79 13.80 -2.03 -5.39
N VAL A 80 13.87 -3.26 -5.90
CA VAL A 80 14.05 -3.54 -7.34
C VAL A 80 12.98 -2.90 -8.21
N GLU A 81 11.74 -2.84 -7.73
CA GLU A 81 10.64 -2.24 -8.49
C GLU A 81 10.78 -0.72 -8.68
N ASN A 82 11.63 -0.05 -7.89
CA ASN A 82 11.92 1.38 -8.03
C ASN A 82 13.31 1.66 -8.63
N GLN A 83 14.04 0.63 -9.06
CA GLN A 83 15.33 0.79 -9.72
C GLN A 83 15.11 1.11 -11.20
N ILE A 84 15.31 2.38 -11.56
CA ILE A 84 15.18 2.85 -12.96
C ILE A 84 16.48 2.57 -13.75
N THR A 85 17.60 2.48 -13.05
CA THR A 85 18.93 2.15 -13.60
C THR A 85 19.27 0.68 -13.29
N ASN A 86 20.20 0.10 -14.04
CA ASN A 86 20.74 -1.24 -13.76
C ASN A 86 21.74 -1.26 -12.58
N ASP A 87 21.85 -0.19 -11.78
CA ASP A 87 22.80 -0.14 -10.65
C ASP A 87 22.08 -0.55 -9.36
N ASN A 88 22.24 -1.82 -8.98
CA ASN A 88 21.63 -2.33 -7.76
C ASN A 88 22.54 -2.01 -6.55
N PRO A 89 22.10 -1.19 -5.56
CA PRO A 89 22.92 -0.79 -4.42
C PRO A 89 23.35 -1.98 -3.55
N HIS A 90 22.68 -3.13 -3.64
CA HIS A 90 23.04 -4.34 -2.89
C HIS A 90 24.24 -5.09 -3.47
N GLU A 91 24.66 -4.81 -4.71
CA GLU A 91 25.84 -5.44 -5.33
C GLU A 91 27.17 -4.91 -4.76
N LYS A 92 27.13 -3.83 -3.97
CA LYS A 92 28.29 -3.14 -3.38
C LYS A 92 28.41 -3.34 -1.87
N LEU A 93 27.61 -4.24 -1.29
CA LEU A 93 27.62 -4.63 0.13
C LEU A 93 28.52 -5.85 0.35
#